data_AF-A0A6A6WZI0-F1
#
_entry.id   AF-A0A6A6WZI0-F1
#
_cell.length_a   1.000
_cell.length_b   1.000
_cell.length_c   1.000
_cell.angle_alpha   90.00
_cell.angle_beta   90.00
_cell.angle_gamma   90.00
#
_symmetry.space_group_name_H-M   'P 1'
#
loop_
_entity.id
_entity.type
_entity.pdbx_description
1 polymer ?
#
loop_
_entity_poly.entity_id
_entity_poly.type
_entity_poly.pdbx_seq_one_letter_code
_entity_poly.pdbx_strand_id
1 'polypeptide(L)'
;MAGSSSSGWLSNLPLANKSHSLKDRKEGNRAITQSPSRGVLNPEIEVNDQGDEGLWYDCTSSEGSLSPAKSFADIENSHVSVKSTTPEEEAELLPHMPSLFGLDLPPCNAEIQVAYENVVNRLRARWLNQRGSIGTVDLCHAVKTELSNQNFMFPAFSIKGPFKKRKPWRRENVFKYELRWIDYFVKEAQAQSPDLMTESELMERRKESSAPAALGFNLGDRPDVRKLWDEWNAKMRAKTLAMPERETNTDIGLAAGSPEGPVLGETNGNAKESNPDSTNSMDSDVTLVQANSEGKPDDAHLWSQGGHD
;
A
#
# COMPACT_ATOMS: atom_id res chain seq x y z
N MET A 1 -16.15 53.48 0.99
CA MET A 1 -15.33 54.10 -0.06
C MET A 1 -14.82 53.00 -0.97
N ALA A 2 -15.23 53.06 -2.22
CA ALA A 2 -14.91 52.09 -3.25
C ALA A 2 -13.46 52.24 -3.71
N GLY A 3 -12.82 51.12 -4.03
CA GLY A 3 -11.48 51.07 -4.62
C GLY A 3 -11.42 49.97 -5.68
N SER A 4 -12.08 50.23 -6.81
CA SER A 4 -11.93 49.48 -8.06
C SER A 4 -10.54 49.70 -8.66
N SER A 5 -9.93 48.64 -9.20
CA SER A 5 -8.95 48.59 -10.31
C SER A 5 -8.11 47.30 -10.15
N SER A 6 -7.71 46.53 -11.15
CA SER A 6 -7.72 46.71 -12.59
C SER A 6 -7.72 45.33 -13.25
N SER A 7 -8.57 45.15 -14.24
CA SER A 7 -8.49 44.13 -15.28
C SER A 7 -7.29 44.40 -16.21
N GLY A 8 -6.69 43.34 -16.77
CA GLY A 8 -5.34 43.44 -17.34
C GLY A 8 -4.79 42.27 -18.17
N TRP A 9 -5.58 41.74 -19.14
CA TRP A 9 -5.13 41.25 -20.45
C TRP A 9 -4.19 40.02 -20.59
N LEU A 10 -4.81 38.92 -21.05
CA LEU A 10 -4.48 38.07 -22.22
C LEU A 10 -3.00 37.82 -22.61
N SER A 11 -2.65 36.54 -22.74
CA SER A 11 -1.87 36.03 -23.88
C SER A 11 -2.18 34.54 -24.13
N ASN A 12 -2.98 34.30 -25.16
CA ASN A 12 -3.19 33.02 -25.82
C ASN A 12 -1.86 32.45 -26.32
N LEU A 13 -1.54 31.21 -25.99
CA LEU A 13 -0.52 30.42 -26.69
C LEU A 13 -1.19 29.35 -27.55
N PRO A 14 -0.97 29.34 -28.88
CA PRO A 14 -1.43 28.27 -29.76
C PRO A 14 -0.44 27.09 -29.66
N LEU A 15 -0.86 25.98 -29.06
CA LEU A 15 -0.11 24.72 -29.14
C LEU A 15 -0.35 24.09 -30.52
N ALA A 16 0.56 24.41 -31.44
CA ALA A 16 0.65 23.79 -32.75
C ALA A 16 1.01 22.30 -32.63
N ASN A 17 0.13 21.49 -33.19
CA ASN A 17 0.21 20.04 -33.31
C ASN A 17 1.28 19.69 -34.37
N LYS A 18 2.46 19.20 -33.96
CA LYS A 18 3.46 18.62 -34.88
C LYS A 18 3.36 17.11 -34.87
N SER A 19 2.59 16.59 -35.82
CA SER A 19 2.59 15.20 -36.25
C SER A 19 3.93 14.86 -36.91
N HIS A 20 4.81 14.16 -36.18
CA HIS A 20 5.99 13.55 -36.79
C HIS A 20 5.60 12.23 -37.46
N SER A 21 5.46 12.34 -38.78
CA SER A 21 5.36 11.30 -39.78
C SER A 21 6.59 10.37 -39.78
N LEU A 22 6.29 9.07 -39.86
CA LEU A 22 7.01 7.97 -40.53
C LEU A 22 8.52 8.14 -40.76
N LYS A 23 9.30 7.27 -40.12
CA LYS A 23 10.54 6.75 -40.71
C LYS A 23 10.51 5.22 -40.71
N ASP A 24 10.51 4.71 -41.93
CA ASP A 24 10.65 3.33 -42.33
C ASP A 24 11.78 2.63 -41.58
N ARG A 25 11.43 1.60 -40.81
CA ARG A 25 12.41 0.63 -40.31
C ARG A 25 12.45 -0.57 -41.26
N LYS A 26 13.28 -0.37 -42.27
CA LYS A 26 13.97 -1.34 -43.13
C LYS A 26 13.95 -2.78 -42.59
N GLU A 27 13.33 -3.67 -43.36
CA GLU A 27 13.46 -5.12 -43.28
C GLU A 27 14.93 -5.52 -43.32
N GLY A 28 15.38 -6.13 -42.23
CA GLY A 28 16.65 -6.84 -42.14
C GLY A 28 16.39 -8.33 -42.27
N ASN A 29 16.51 -8.84 -43.49
CA ASN A 29 16.64 -10.27 -43.78
C ASN A 29 17.71 -10.91 -42.88
N ARG A 30 17.32 -11.87 -42.05
CA ARG A 30 18.24 -12.86 -41.50
C ARG A 30 17.71 -14.27 -41.74
N ALA A 31 18.31 -14.86 -42.77
CA ALA A 31 18.69 -16.26 -42.93
C ALA A 31 17.90 -17.27 -42.10
N ILE A 32 16.99 -17.94 -42.81
CA ILE A 32 16.51 -19.28 -42.51
C ILE A 32 17.71 -20.23 -42.66
N THR A 33 18.29 -20.67 -41.55
CA THR A 33 19.17 -21.85 -41.55
C THR A 33 18.27 -23.07 -41.38
N GLN A 34 17.98 -23.72 -42.50
CA GLN A 34 17.46 -25.09 -42.51
C GLN A 34 18.54 -26.01 -41.96
N SER A 35 18.27 -26.64 -40.81
CA SER A 35 19.02 -27.79 -40.35
C SER A 35 18.22 -29.06 -40.67
N PRO A 36 18.88 -30.12 -41.18
CA PRO A 36 18.22 -31.32 -41.63
C PRO A 36 17.76 -32.21 -40.47
N SER A 37 16.68 -32.91 -40.78
CA SER A 37 16.09 -34.06 -40.09
C SER A 37 17.11 -35.02 -39.47
N ARG A 38 16.88 -35.36 -38.20
CA ARG A 38 17.27 -36.67 -37.65
C ARG A 38 16.21 -37.12 -36.66
N GLY A 39 15.46 -38.14 -37.05
CA GLY A 39 14.48 -38.80 -36.20
C GLY A 39 15.15 -39.48 -35.02
N VAL A 40 14.48 -39.41 -33.88
CA VAL A 40 14.67 -40.34 -32.77
C VAL A 40 13.29 -40.68 -32.25
N LEU A 41 13.07 -41.99 -32.17
CA LEU A 41 11.86 -42.71 -31.81
C LEU A 41 11.40 -42.36 -30.40
N ASN A 42 10.07 -42.29 -30.25
CA ASN A 42 9.38 -42.39 -28.97
C ASN A 42 9.83 -43.65 -28.22
N PRO A 43 10.21 -43.57 -26.93
CA PRO A 43 9.91 -44.63 -26.00
C PRO A 43 8.48 -44.42 -25.49
N GLU A 44 7.61 -45.30 -25.95
CA GLU A 44 6.31 -45.62 -25.38
C GLU A 44 6.51 -45.95 -23.89
N ILE A 45 6.08 -45.05 -23.01
CA ILE A 45 6.03 -45.31 -21.57
C ILE A 45 4.67 -45.94 -21.32
N GLU A 46 4.63 -47.27 -21.27
CA GLU A 46 3.56 -48.02 -20.63
C GLU A 46 3.53 -47.66 -19.14
N VAL A 47 2.59 -46.81 -18.76
CA VAL A 47 2.25 -46.61 -17.35
C VAL A 47 1.29 -47.73 -16.98
N ASN A 48 1.84 -48.72 -16.26
CA ASN A 48 1.10 -49.84 -15.70
C ASN A 48 0.19 -49.33 -14.57
N ASP A 49 -1.07 -49.07 -14.91
CA ASP A 49 -2.12 -48.61 -14.00
C ASP A 49 -2.68 -49.83 -13.25
N GLN A 50 -1.94 -50.29 -12.24
CA GLN A 50 -2.30 -51.47 -11.46
C GLN A 50 -2.38 -51.13 -9.97
N GLY A 51 -3.61 -50.86 -9.55
CA GLY A 51 -4.14 -51.21 -8.23
C GLY A 51 -3.48 -50.51 -7.04
N ASP A 52 -4.03 -49.38 -6.64
CA ASP A 52 -4.10 -49.06 -5.22
C ASP A 52 -5.52 -48.59 -4.87
N GLU A 53 -6.39 -49.58 -4.72
CA GLU A 53 -7.70 -49.46 -4.10
C GLU A 53 -7.51 -49.31 -2.58
N GLY A 54 -6.84 -48.23 -2.19
CA GLY A 54 -6.54 -47.89 -0.81
C GLY A 54 -7.64 -47.02 -0.21
N LEU A 55 -8.80 -47.62 0.05
CA LEU A 55 -9.68 -47.35 1.21
C LEU A 55 -9.47 -46.00 1.93
N TRP A 56 -9.94 -44.89 1.36
CA TRP A 56 -10.10 -43.63 2.10
C TRP A 56 -11.53 -43.55 2.65
N TYR A 57 -11.72 -44.15 3.82
CA TYR A 57 -12.78 -43.88 4.79
C TYR A 57 -14.23 -43.87 4.28
N ASP A 58 -14.82 -45.06 4.35
CA ASP A 58 -16.26 -45.26 4.37
C ASP A 58 -16.81 -44.84 5.75
N CYS A 59 -17.08 -43.54 5.92
CA CYS A 59 -17.76 -43.00 7.10
C CYS A 59 -19.27 -43.30 7.02
N THR A 60 -19.64 -44.57 7.21
CA THR A 60 -21.04 -44.94 7.42
C THR A 60 -21.32 -45.22 8.89
N SER A 61 -22.41 -44.60 9.36
CA SER A 61 -23.18 -44.88 10.58
C SER A 61 -22.56 -44.59 11.96
N SER A 62 -22.92 -43.41 12.48
CA SER A 62 -23.50 -43.38 13.82
C SER A 62 -24.90 -42.76 13.73
N GLU A 63 -25.92 -43.59 13.83
CA GLU A 63 -27.30 -43.18 14.09
C GLU A 63 -27.36 -42.60 15.50
N GLY A 64 -27.69 -41.31 15.62
CA GLY A 64 -27.72 -40.66 16.92
C GLY A 64 -28.07 -39.18 16.87
N SER A 65 -29.38 -38.91 16.79
CA SER A 65 -30.03 -37.80 17.49
C SER A 65 -29.72 -36.35 17.07
N LEU A 66 -30.80 -35.66 16.68
CA LEU A 66 -30.96 -34.20 16.47
C LEU A 66 -30.24 -33.62 15.25
N SER A 67 -30.85 -33.84 14.08
CA SER A 67 -30.69 -32.96 12.93
C SER A 67 -30.82 -31.49 13.37
N PRO A 68 -29.77 -30.65 13.24
CA PRO A 68 -29.98 -29.22 13.18
C PRO A 68 -30.82 -29.01 11.93
N ALA A 69 -32.03 -28.49 12.08
CA ALA A 69 -32.81 -28.04 10.95
C ALA A 69 -31.90 -27.11 10.13
N LYS A 70 -31.46 -27.59 8.96
CA LYS A 70 -30.91 -26.75 7.90
C LYS A 70 -32.06 -25.83 7.49
N SER A 71 -32.21 -24.74 8.23
CA SER A 71 -32.81 -23.55 7.67
C SER A 71 -31.90 -23.21 6.49
N PHE A 72 -32.41 -23.45 5.29
CA PHE A 72 -31.93 -22.77 4.10
C PHE A 72 -32.21 -21.29 4.38
N ALA A 73 -31.30 -20.66 5.11
CA ALA A 73 -31.25 -19.22 5.15
C ALA A 73 -31.04 -18.81 3.69
N ASP A 74 -32.04 -18.13 3.14
CA ASP A 74 -31.96 -17.46 1.85
C ASP A 74 -30.73 -16.53 1.84
N ILE A 75 -29.60 -17.06 1.35
CA ILE A 75 -28.36 -16.31 1.08
C ILE A 75 -28.51 -15.52 -0.23
N GLU A 76 -29.73 -15.24 -0.70
CA GLU A 76 -29.94 -14.45 -1.92
C GLU A 76 -30.14 -12.95 -1.67
N ASN A 77 -30.33 -12.48 -0.43
CA ASN A 77 -30.68 -11.07 -0.19
C ASN A 77 -29.85 -10.29 0.84
N SER A 78 -28.70 -10.79 1.32
CA SER A 78 -27.77 -9.94 2.08
C SER A 78 -26.91 -9.08 1.15
N HIS A 79 -27.57 -8.34 0.26
CA HIS A 79 -26.91 -7.29 -0.50
C HIS A 79 -26.81 -6.08 0.43
N VAL A 80 -25.80 -6.08 1.31
CA VAL A 80 -25.44 -4.90 2.11
C VAL A 80 -24.99 -3.83 1.12
N SER A 81 -25.96 -3.04 0.65
CA SER A 81 -25.71 -1.90 -0.22
C SER A 81 -25.04 -0.83 0.64
N VAL A 82 -23.71 -0.84 0.64
CA VAL A 82 -22.91 0.26 1.22
C VAL A 82 -23.28 1.51 0.42
N LYS A 83 -24.02 2.41 1.06
CA LYS A 83 -24.41 3.69 0.44
C LYS A 83 -23.12 4.40 0.02
N SER A 84 -23.01 4.70 -1.27
CA SER A 84 -21.93 5.53 -1.78
C SER A 84 -21.95 6.89 -1.07
N THR A 85 -20.79 7.35 -0.63
CA THR A 85 -20.59 8.67 -0.02
C THR A 85 -21.09 9.76 -0.98
N THR A 86 -21.89 10.71 -0.47
CA THR A 86 -22.35 11.84 -1.29
C THR A 86 -21.20 12.82 -1.50
N PRO A 87 -21.18 13.62 -2.59
CA PRO A 87 -20.08 14.56 -2.84
C PRO A 87 -19.93 15.61 -1.72
N GLU A 88 -21.02 15.96 -1.04
CA GLU A 88 -20.98 16.85 0.13
C GLU A 88 -20.27 16.19 1.32
N GLU A 89 -20.59 14.91 1.61
CA GLU A 89 -19.93 14.16 2.68
C GLU A 89 -18.45 13.90 2.35
N GLU A 90 -18.12 13.67 1.08
CA GLU A 90 -16.72 13.57 0.65
C GLU A 90 -15.97 14.87 0.94
N ALA A 91 -16.53 16.03 0.60
CA ALA A 91 -15.89 17.32 0.84
C ALA A 91 -15.62 17.58 2.34
N GLU A 92 -16.49 17.11 3.23
CA GLU A 92 -16.30 17.19 4.68
C GLU A 92 -15.21 16.23 5.19
N LEU A 93 -15.07 15.05 4.57
CA LEU A 93 -14.10 14.03 4.98
C LEU A 93 -12.69 14.29 4.45
N LEU A 94 -12.54 14.92 3.28
CA LEU A 94 -11.26 15.14 2.61
C LEU A 94 -10.17 15.81 3.48
N PRO A 95 -10.47 16.84 4.31
CA PRO A 95 -9.48 17.45 5.21
C PRO A 95 -8.89 16.51 6.25
N HIS A 96 -9.62 15.43 6.59
CA HIS A 96 -9.23 14.44 7.60
C HIS A 96 -8.63 13.16 7.02
N MET A 97 -8.61 13.06 5.70
CA MET A 97 -8.00 11.93 5.03
C MET A 97 -6.49 11.93 5.27
N PRO A 98 -5.87 10.76 5.51
CA PRO A 98 -4.44 10.65 5.65
C PRO A 98 -3.70 11.34 4.51
N SER A 99 -2.73 12.19 4.84
CA SER A 99 -1.84 12.84 3.87
C SER A 99 -1.14 11.81 2.96
N LEU A 100 -0.91 10.61 3.50
CA LEU A 100 -0.42 9.44 2.78
C LEU A 100 -1.28 9.07 1.55
N PHE A 101 -2.56 9.46 1.50
CA PHE A 101 -3.46 9.22 0.38
C PHE A 101 -3.64 10.45 -0.53
N GLY A 102 -2.68 11.38 -0.50
CA GLY A 102 -2.63 12.56 -1.36
C GLY A 102 -2.53 12.21 -2.85
N LEU A 103 -3.11 13.09 -3.69
CA LEU A 103 -3.07 12.96 -5.16
C LEU A 103 -1.78 13.51 -5.78
N ASP A 104 -0.90 14.11 -4.99
CA ASP A 104 0.37 14.66 -5.45
C ASP A 104 1.25 13.54 -6.03
N LEU A 105 1.71 13.72 -7.27
CA LEU A 105 2.47 12.68 -7.97
C LEU A 105 3.94 12.66 -7.53
N PRO A 106 4.51 11.47 -7.32
CA PRO A 106 5.93 11.32 -7.03
C PRO A 106 6.78 11.70 -8.26
N PRO A 107 8.00 12.23 -8.06
CA PRO A 107 8.90 12.61 -9.15
C PRO A 107 9.58 11.37 -9.74
N CYS A 108 8.82 10.58 -10.51
CA CYS A 108 9.28 9.33 -11.11
C CYS A 108 8.73 9.13 -12.54
N ASN A 109 9.05 7.99 -13.17
CA ASN A 109 8.60 7.69 -14.53
C ASN A 109 7.08 7.54 -14.62
N ALA A 110 6.50 7.88 -15.78
CA ALA A 110 5.06 7.86 -16.01
C ALA A 110 4.38 6.51 -15.69
N GLU A 111 4.99 5.37 -16.03
CA GLU A 111 4.42 4.05 -15.69
C GLU A 111 4.28 3.85 -14.18
N ILE A 112 5.19 4.43 -13.41
CA ILE A 112 5.28 4.30 -11.96
C ILE A 112 4.34 5.30 -11.28
N GLN A 113 4.17 6.49 -11.88
CA GLN A 113 3.15 7.47 -11.47
C GLN A 113 1.73 6.91 -11.69
N VAL A 114 1.45 6.28 -12.83
CA VAL A 114 0.14 5.65 -13.06
C VAL A 114 -0.12 4.53 -12.05
N ALA A 115 0.91 3.74 -11.72
CA ALA A 115 0.78 2.71 -10.69
C ALA A 115 0.49 3.32 -9.31
N TYR A 116 1.15 4.44 -8.96
CA TYR A 116 0.89 5.20 -7.74
C TYR A 116 -0.57 5.68 -7.68
N GLU A 117 -1.04 6.37 -8.73
CA GLU A 117 -2.41 6.87 -8.85
C GLU A 117 -3.44 5.75 -8.68
N ASN A 118 -3.22 4.60 -9.33
CA ASN A 118 -4.11 3.44 -9.23
C ASN A 118 -4.24 2.93 -7.79
N VAL A 119 -3.13 2.88 -7.04
CA VAL A 119 -3.13 2.43 -5.64
C VAL A 119 -3.77 3.47 -4.74
N VAL A 120 -3.39 4.74 -4.87
CA VAL A 120 -3.98 5.85 -4.11
C VAL A 120 -5.48 5.95 -4.32
N ASN A 121 -5.96 5.87 -5.55
CA ASN A 121 -7.39 5.92 -5.85
C ASN A 121 -8.17 4.79 -5.16
N ARG A 122 -7.59 3.59 -5.04
CA ARG A 122 -8.22 2.48 -4.29
C ARG A 122 -8.21 2.70 -2.79
N LEU A 123 -7.10 3.18 -2.24
CA LEU A 123 -7.00 3.53 -0.83
C LEU A 123 -8.04 4.60 -0.48
N ARG A 124 -8.06 5.71 -1.23
CA ARG A 124 -9.03 6.80 -1.07
C ARG A 124 -10.48 6.31 -1.17
N ALA A 125 -10.81 5.56 -2.23
CA ALA A 125 -12.16 5.04 -2.41
C ALA A 125 -12.60 4.17 -1.23
N ARG A 126 -11.74 3.27 -0.75
CA ARG A 126 -12.05 2.43 0.42
C ARG A 126 -12.14 3.25 1.71
N TRP A 127 -11.26 4.22 1.91
CA TRP A 127 -11.30 5.11 3.08
C TRP A 127 -12.61 5.93 3.12
N LEU A 128 -13.00 6.51 1.99
CA LEU A 128 -14.24 7.28 1.84
C LEU A 128 -15.50 6.41 2.02
N ASN A 129 -15.51 5.20 1.45
CA ASN A 129 -16.62 4.24 1.63
C ASN A 129 -16.81 3.84 3.10
N GLN A 130 -15.75 3.94 3.91
CA GLN A 130 -15.77 3.64 5.34
C GLN A 130 -15.79 4.90 6.20
N ARG A 131 -15.94 6.08 5.59
CA ARG A 131 -16.03 7.39 6.27
C ARG A 131 -14.86 7.64 7.23
N GLY A 132 -13.69 7.12 6.90
CA GLY A 132 -12.49 7.24 7.73
C GLY A 132 -12.50 6.46 9.04
N SER A 133 -13.45 5.55 9.25
CA SER A 133 -13.51 4.70 10.46
C SER A 133 -12.39 3.66 10.55
N ILE A 134 -11.80 3.28 9.42
CA ILE A 134 -10.72 2.30 9.35
C ILE A 134 -9.35 2.95 9.47
N GLY A 135 -8.48 2.30 10.23
CA GLY A 135 -7.08 2.72 10.36
C GLY A 135 -6.34 2.66 9.02
N THR A 136 -5.43 3.61 8.81
CA THR A 136 -4.57 3.69 7.61
C THR A 136 -3.82 2.38 7.35
N VAL A 137 -3.28 1.75 8.41
CA VAL A 137 -2.53 0.50 8.34
C VAL A 137 -3.41 -0.65 7.82
N ASP A 138 -4.59 -0.83 8.42
CA ASP A 138 -5.54 -1.89 8.03
C ASP A 138 -6.01 -1.72 6.59
N LEU A 139 -6.26 -0.47 6.19
CA LEU A 139 -6.64 -0.13 4.83
C LEU A 139 -5.55 -0.52 3.81
N CYS A 140 -4.29 -0.19 4.11
CA CYS A 140 -3.15 -0.56 3.28
C CYS A 140 -2.98 -2.09 3.21
N HIS A 141 -3.14 -2.81 4.32
CA HIS A 141 -3.14 -4.27 4.32
C HIS A 141 -4.27 -4.86 3.48
N ALA A 142 -5.48 -4.31 3.56
CA ALA A 142 -6.61 -4.79 2.79
C ALA A 142 -6.38 -4.64 1.27
N VAL A 143 -5.83 -3.50 0.84
CA VAL A 143 -5.46 -3.29 -0.58
C VAL A 143 -4.28 -4.16 -0.99
N LYS A 144 -3.30 -4.38 -0.10
CA LYS A 144 -2.18 -5.30 -0.34
C LYS A 144 -2.68 -6.70 -0.61
N THR A 145 -3.53 -7.24 0.26
CA THR A 145 -4.14 -8.56 0.10
C THR A 145 -4.94 -8.66 -1.20
N GLU A 146 -5.71 -7.62 -1.56
CA GLU A 146 -6.43 -7.59 -2.85
C GLU A 146 -5.47 -7.69 -4.04
N LEU A 147 -4.41 -6.89 -4.07
CA LEU A 147 -3.42 -6.89 -5.15
C LEU A 147 -2.61 -8.19 -5.20
N SER A 148 -2.22 -8.74 -4.05
CA SER A 148 -1.56 -10.03 -3.94
C SER A 148 -2.44 -11.17 -4.46
N ASN A 149 -3.72 -11.18 -4.11
CA ASN A 149 -4.68 -12.16 -4.63
C ASN A 149 -4.85 -12.03 -6.15
N GLN A 150 -4.93 -10.79 -6.67
CA GLN A 150 -4.96 -10.56 -8.13
C GLN A 150 -3.69 -11.06 -8.82
N ASN A 151 -2.52 -10.88 -8.20
CA ASN A 151 -1.26 -11.39 -8.72
C ASN A 151 -1.17 -12.91 -8.67
N PHE A 152 -1.70 -13.53 -7.60
CA PHE A 152 -1.75 -14.99 -7.46
C PHE A 152 -2.67 -15.63 -8.51
N MET A 153 -3.88 -15.07 -8.69
CA MET A 153 -4.86 -15.58 -9.65
C MET A 153 -4.44 -15.33 -11.11
N PHE A 154 -3.76 -14.21 -11.36
CA PHE A 154 -3.30 -13.81 -12.69
C PHE A 154 -1.81 -13.42 -12.62
N PRO A 155 -0.88 -14.38 -12.60
CA PRO A 155 0.53 -14.09 -12.49
C PRO A 155 1.06 -13.33 -13.71
N ALA A 156 2.04 -12.46 -13.46
CA ALA A 156 2.63 -11.62 -14.49
C ALA A 156 3.28 -12.46 -15.59
N PHE A 157 3.13 -12.03 -16.84
CA PHE A 157 3.75 -12.66 -18.01
C PHE A 157 3.42 -14.16 -18.15
N SER A 158 2.25 -14.60 -17.67
CA SER A 158 1.78 -15.96 -17.93
C SER A 158 1.47 -16.12 -19.42
N ILE A 159 2.47 -16.58 -20.17
CA ILE A 159 2.41 -16.79 -21.63
C ILE A 159 1.53 -18.02 -21.98
N LYS A 160 1.31 -18.92 -21.00
CA LYS A 160 0.63 -20.20 -21.19
C LYS A 160 -0.54 -20.34 -20.23
N GLY A 161 -1.76 -20.16 -20.75
CA GLY A 161 -3.00 -20.38 -20.02
C GLY A 161 -4.23 -19.83 -20.76
N PRO A 162 -5.45 -20.30 -20.43
CA PRO A 162 -6.70 -19.79 -21.02
C PRO A 162 -6.95 -18.30 -20.69
N PHE A 163 -6.31 -17.78 -19.63
CA PHE A 163 -6.41 -16.38 -19.22
C PHE A 163 -5.28 -15.55 -19.84
N LYS A 164 -5.31 -15.35 -21.17
CA LYS A 164 -4.32 -14.52 -21.90
C LYS A 164 -4.30 -13.04 -21.47
N LYS A 165 -5.24 -12.60 -20.63
CA LYS A 165 -5.37 -11.20 -20.19
C LYS A 165 -5.75 -11.16 -18.71
N ARG A 166 -5.07 -10.31 -17.93
CA ARG A 166 -5.44 -9.99 -16.54
C ARG A 166 -6.90 -9.55 -16.45
N LYS A 167 -7.55 -9.90 -15.34
CA LYS A 167 -8.85 -9.36 -14.96
C LYS A 167 -8.74 -8.67 -13.58
N PRO A 168 -9.07 -7.37 -13.47
CA PRO A 168 -9.37 -6.45 -14.57
C PRO A 168 -8.16 -6.22 -15.49
N TRP A 169 -8.40 -5.74 -16.72
CA TRP A 169 -7.33 -5.48 -17.68
C TRP A 169 -6.39 -4.40 -17.17
N ARG A 170 -5.09 -4.70 -17.09
CA ARG A 170 -4.01 -3.78 -16.68
C ARG A 170 -2.74 -4.08 -17.45
N ARG A 171 -1.89 -3.07 -17.64
CA ARG A 171 -0.54 -3.25 -18.20
C ARG A 171 0.35 -3.92 -17.16
N GLU A 172 1.09 -4.97 -17.54
CA GLU A 172 1.95 -5.73 -16.62
C GLU A 172 3.00 -4.87 -15.91
N ASN A 173 3.63 -3.95 -16.65
CA ASN A 173 4.62 -3.03 -16.07
C ASN A 173 4.02 -2.16 -14.95
N VAL A 174 2.82 -1.61 -15.19
CA VAL A 174 2.11 -0.77 -14.21
C VAL A 174 1.75 -1.62 -12.99
N PHE A 175 1.18 -2.81 -13.20
CA PHE A 175 0.76 -3.67 -12.09
C PHE A 175 1.93 -4.14 -11.21
N LYS A 176 3.10 -4.42 -11.81
CA LYS A 176 4.32 -4.71 -11.05
C LYS A 176 4.68 -3.57 -10.08
N TYR A 177 4.50 -2.31 -10.51
CA TYR A 177 4.73 -1.16 -9.63
C TYR A 177 3.58 -0.92 -8.65
N GLU A 178 2.33 -1.30 -8.97
CA GLU A 178 1.21 -1.27 -8.00
C GLU A 178 1.55 -2.11 -6.76
N LEU A 179 2.11 -3.31 -6.95
CA LEU A 179 2.56 -4.18 -5.86
C LEU A 179 3.66 -3.54 -5.00
N ARG A 180 4.64 -2.88 -5.63
CA ARG A 180 5.73 -2.20 -4.92
C ARG A 180 5.24 -0.97 -4.16
N TRP A 181 4.31 -0.21 -4.75
CA TRP A 181 3.69 0.94 -4.11
C TRP A 181 2.89 0.54 -2.90
N ILE A 182 2.10 -0.54 -2.96
CA ILE A 182 1.32 -0.95 -1.79
C ILE A 182 2.20 -1.45 -0.65
N ASP A 183 3.31 -2.12 -0.95
CA ASP A 183 4.31 -2.46 0.07
C ASP A 183 4.92 -1.21 0.73
N TYR A 184 5.21 -0.18 -0.06
CA TYR A 184 5.65 1.12 0.46
C TYR A 184 4.59 1.76 1.36
N PHE A 185 3.34 1.80 0.93
CA PHE A 185 2.24 2.38 1.72
C PHE A 185 2.02 1.65 3.05
N VAL A 186 2.13 0.32 3.08
CA VAL A 186 2.07 -0.43 4.35
C VAL A 186 3.19 0.01 5.29
N LYS A 187 4.43 0.11 4.80
CA LYS A 187 5.59 0.54 5.61
C LYS A 187 5.43 1.97 6.14
N GLU A 188 4.95 2.89 5.31
CA GLU A 188 4.72 4.29 5.68
C GLU A 188 3.53 4.45 6.63
N ALA A 189 2.43 3.71 6.41
CA ALA A 189 1.29 3.73 7.30
C ALA A 189 1.69 3.25 8.71
N GLN A 190 2.46 2.16 8.78
CA GLN A 190 3.05 1.69 10.04
C GLN A 190 3.98 2.75 10.64
N ALA A 191 4.74 3.47 9.82
CA ALA A 191 5.62 4.53 10.28
C ALA A 191 4.89 5.70 10.95
N GLN A 192 3.68 6.01 10.47
CA GLN A 192 2.83 7.07 11.02
C GLN A 192 2.08 6.64 12.29
N SER A 193 2.14 5.37 12.68
CA SER A 193 1.54 4.81 13.90
C SER A 193 2.63 4.41 14.90
N PRO A 194 3.25 5.39 15.62
CA PRO A 194 4.38 5.13 16.51
C PRO A 194 4.02 4.19 17.66
N ASP A 195 2.75 4.14 18.07
CA ASP A 195 2.26 3.28 19.16
C ASP A 195 2.46 1.78 18.88
N LEU A 196 2.65 1.42 17.60
CA LEU A 196 2.83 0.03 17.16
C LEU A 196 4.31 -0.36 16.97
N MET A 197 5.26 0.53 17.26
CA MET A 197 6.68 0.30 16.92
C MET A 197 7.61 0.44 18.12
N THR A 198 8.65 -0.38 18.11
CA THR A 198 9.72 -0.34 19.09
C THR A 198 10.70 0.82 18.80
N GLU A 199 11.37 1.32 19.84
CA GLU A 199 12.34 2.43 19.71
C GLU A 199 13.47 2.11 18.71
N SER A 200 13.91 0.84 18.67
CA SER A 200 14.91 0.35 17.72
C SER A 200 14.47 0.47 16.26
N GLU A 201 13.21 0.15 15.96
CA GLU A 201 12.66 0.27 14.60
C GLU A 201 12.54 1.74 14.18
N LEU A 202 12.25 2.62 15.15
CA LEU A 202 12.18 4.06 14.92
C LEU A 202 13.56 4.64 14.54
N MET A 203 14.63 4.14 15.15
CA MET A 203 16.01 4.54 14.86
C MET A 203 16.54 3.99 13.54
N GLU A 204 16.22 2.75 13.19
CA GLU A 204 16.60 2.16 11.89
C GLU A 204 15.94 2.92 10.73
N ARG A 205 14.68 3.33 10.87
CA ARG A 205 13.98 4.13 9.87
C ARG A 205 14.63 5.48 9.56
N ARG A 206 15.22 6.14 10.55
CA ARG A 206 15.94 7.41 10.30
C ARG A 206 17.15 7.24 9.40
N LYS A 207 17.66 6.00 9.26
CA LYS A 207 18.78 5.65 8.38
C LYS A 207 18.32 5.22 6.98
N GLU A 208 17.05 4.83 6.81
CA GLU A 208 16.53 4.46 5.51
C GLU A 208 16.48 5.67 4.57
N SER A 209 16.87 5.47 3.31
CA SER A 209 16.79 6.51 2.30
C SER A 209 15.33 6.93 2.08
N SER A 210 15.09 8.23 1.93
CA SER A 210 13.75 8.78 1.64
C SER A 210 13.05 8.09 0.47
N ALA A 211 13.79 7.70 -0.56
CA ALA A 211 13.24 6.95 -1.68
C ALA A 211 13.24 5.44 -1.39
N PRO A 212 12.10 4.75 -1.56
CA PRO A 212 12.04 3.31 -1.32
C PRO A 212 12.88 2.55 -2.32
N ALA A 213 13.88 1.81 -1.83
CA ALA A 213 14.64 0.86 -2.65
C ALA A 213 13.72 -0.17 -3.33
N ALA A 214 12.59 -0.49 -2.69
CA ALA A 214 11.54 -1.37 -3.23
C ALA A 214 11.00 -0.94 -4.59
N LEU A 215 10.95 0.37 -4.86
CA LEU A 215 10.48 0.89 -6.15
C LEU A 215 11.52 0.70 -7.27
N GLY A 216 12.79 0.40 -6.92
CA GLY A 216 13.86 0.10 -7.86
C GLY A 216 14.37 1.33 -8.61
N PHE A 217 14.25 2.51 -8.00
CA PHE A 217 14.80 3.74 -8.57
C PHE A 217 16.31 3.80 -8.33
N ASN A 218 17.07 3.98 -9.41
CA ASN A 218 18.47 4.36 -9.31
C ASN A 218 18.54 5.90 -9.17
N LEU A 219 18.31 6.42 -7.95
CA LEU A 219 18.46 7.85 -7.63
C LEU A 219 19.90 8.22 -7.22
N GLY A 220 20.87 7.34 -7.48
CA GLY A 220 22.27 7.54 -7.10
C GLY A 220 22.86 8.81 -7.72
N ASP A 221 22.59 9.03 -9.01
CA ASP A 221 23.30 10.05 -9.79
C ASP A 221 22.52 11.36 -9.94
N ARG A 222 21.35 11.47 -9.31
CA ARG A 222 20.41 12.59 -9.52
C ARG A 222 20.01 13.28 -8.20
N PRO A 223 20.84 14.21 -7.69
CA PRO A 223 20.56 14.92 -6.44
C PRO A 223 19.32 15.82 -6.55
N ASP A 224 19.03 16.32 -7.75
CA ASP A 224 17.83 17.10 -8.07
C ASP A 224 16.55 16.30 -7.84
N VAL A 225 16.50 15.06 -8.31
CA VAL A 225 15.34 14.16 -8.11
C VAL A 225 15.21 13.73 -6.67
N ARG A 226 16.34 13.52 -5.98
CA ARG A 226 16.33 13.20 -4.55
C ARG A 226 15.67 14.31 -3.74
N LYS A 227 16.03 15.57 -4.01
CA LYS A 227 15.40 16.72 -3.35
C LYS A 227 13.89 16.76 -3.59
N LEU A 228 13.45 16.55 -4.83
CA LEU A 228 12.00 16.48 -5.14
C LEU A 228 11.31 15.32 -4.41
N TRP A 229 11.99 14.19 -4.24
CA TRP A 229 11.50 13.06 -3.46
C TRP A 229 11.37 13.38 -1.98
N ASP A 230 12.34 14.09 -1.41
CA ASP A 230 12.30 14.54 -0.02
C ASP A 230 11.13 15.51 0.21
N GLU A 231 10.95 16.48 -0.69
CA GLU A 231 9.83 17.43 -0.66
C GLU A 231 8.48 16.72 -0.80
N TRP A 232 8.37 15.74 -1.71
CA TRP A 232 7.16 14.93 -1.88
C TRP A 232 6.86 14.10 -0.62
N ASN A 233 7.85 13.40 -0.07
CA ASN A 233 7.68 12.62 1.16
C ASN A 233 7.29 13.47 2.37
N ALA A 234 7.87 14.67 2.49
CA ALA A 234 7.51 15.60 3.56
C ALA A 234 6.01 15.95 3.53
N LYS A 235 5.43 16.11 2.33
CA LYS A 235 3.98 16.31 2.15
C LYS A 235 3.19 15.06 2.52
N MET A 236 3.62 13.88 2.07
CA MET A 236 2.93 12.60 2.32
C MET A 236 2.99 12.14 3.78
N ARG A 237 3.95 12.66 4.55
CA ARG A 237 4.11 12.43 6.00
C ARG A 237 3.58 13.57 6.86
N ALA A 238 2.94 14.57 6.25
CA ALA A 238 2.33 15.66 7.00
C ALA A 238 1.27 15.11 7.97
N LYS A 239 1.19 15.68 9.17
CA LYS A 239 0.25 15.24 10.20
C LYS A 239 -1.19 15.43 9.71
N THR A 240 -1.96 14.35 9.73
CA THR A 240 -3.39 14.36 9.38
C THR A 240 -4.19 15.03 10.49
N LEU A 241 -5.20 15.83 10.12
CA LEU A 241 -6.13 16.41 11.08
C LEU A 241 -7.00 15.31 11.69
N ALA A 242 -7.14 15.29 13.01
CA ALA A 242 -8.01 14.34 13.70
C ALA A 242 -9.45 14.52 13.20
N MET A 243 -10.14 13.40 12.96
CA MET A 243 -11.58 13.41 12.66
C MET A 243 -12.32 13.99 13.87
N PRO A 244 -13.30 14.89 13.67
CA PRO A 244 -14.19 15.28 14.75
C PRO A 244 -14.86 14.01 15.27
N GLU A 245 -14.82 13.81 16.59
CA GLU A 245 -15.43 12.67 17.25
C GLU A 245 -16.92 12.74 16.98
N ARG A 246 -17.37 12.01 15.95
CA ARG A 246 -18.78 11.96 15.57
C ARG A 246 -19.43 11.17 16.68
N GLU A 247 -20.04 11.86 17.63
CA GLU A 247 -20.78 11.29 18.75
C GLU A 247 -21.64 10.15 18.19
N THR A 248 -21.16 8.93 18.37
CA THR A 248 -21.90 7.74 17.99
C THR A 248 -23.04 7.68 19.00
N ASN A 249 -24.15 8.34 18.66
CA ASN A 249 -25.45 8.16 19.27
C ASN A 249 -25.91 6.72 18.97
N THR A 250 -25.20 5.75 19.55
CA THR A 250 -25.67 4.40 19.85
C THR A 250 -26.58 4.51 21.07
N ASP A 251 -27.62 5.33 20.94
CA ASP A 251 -28.80 5.33 21.79
C ASP A 251 -29.96 4.70 20.98
N ILE A 252 -29.69 3.51 20.46
CA ILE A 252 -30.73 2.59 19.97
C ILE A 252 -30.90 1.58 21.09
N GLY A 253 -31.96 1.81 21.87
CA GLY A 253 -32.21 1.13 23.11
C GLY A 253 -32.28 -0.39 22.99
N LEU A 254 -31.48 -1.06 23.80
CA LEU A 254 -31.91 -2.26 24.50
C LEU A 254 -32.32 -1.84 25.92
N ALA A 255 -33.53 -1.29 26.01
CA ALA A 255 -34.24 -1.19 27.28
C ALA A 255 -34.63 -2.60 27.73
N ALA A 256 -33.78 -3.23 28.54
CA ALA A 256 -34.16 -4.39 29.35
C ALA A 256 -33.45 -4.30 30.70
N GLY A 257 -34.02 -3.43 31.56
CA GLY A 257 -34.12 -3.60 33.00
C GLY A 257 -32.84 -3.86 33.80
N SER A 258 -32.33 -2.81 34.44
CA SER A 258 -31.82 -2.96 35.81
C SER A 258 -32.04 -1.66 36.58
N PRO A 259 -33.02 -1.60 37.49
CA PRO A 259 -33.18 -0.48 38.38
C PRO A 259 -32.33 -0.67 39.64
N GLU A 260 -32.00 0.48 40.24
CA GLU A 260 -31.59 0.70 41.64
C GLU A 260 -30.09 0.91 41.92
N GLY A 261 -29.78 2.18 42.24
CA GLY A 261 -28.75 2.53 43.22
C GLY A 261 -27.95 3.79 42.92
N PRO A 262 -28.40 4.99 43.37
CA PRO A 262 -27.54 6.17 43.39
C PRO A 262 -26.62 6.12 44.61
N VAL A 263 -25.32 5.85 44.40
CA VAL A 263 -24.29 6.06 45.43
C VAL A 263 -23.65 7.44 45.19
N LEU A 264 -24.08 8.40 46.01
CA LEU A 264 -23.41 9.67 46.25
C LEU A 264 -22.03 9.39 46.86
N GLY A 265 -20.98 9.64 46.09
CA GLY A 265 -19.60 9.67 46.55
C GLY A 265 -18.99 11.05 46.30
N GLU A 266 -19.26 12.00 47.19
CA GLU A 266 -18.52 13.25 47.29
C GLU A 266 -17.06 12.95 47.64
N THR A 267 -16.12 13.31 46.77
CA THR A 267 -14.72 13.52 47.20
C THR A 267 -14.24 14.88 46.72
N ASN A 268 -14.25 15.82 47.67
CA ASN A 268 -13.57 17.10 47.59
C ASN A 268 -12.05 16.86 47.56
N GLY A 269 -11.42 17.05 46.39
CA GLY A 269 -9.98 17.03 46.21
C GLY A 269 -9.48 18.36 45.65
N ASN A 270 -9.33 19.35 46.53
CA ASN A 270 -8.71 20.64 46.26
C ASN A 270 -7.18 20.46 46.16
N ALA A 271 -6.60 20.60 44.97
CA ALA A 271 -5.16 20.64 44.77
C ALA A 271 -4.76 21.72 43.77
N LYS A 272 -4.58 22.92 44.33
CA LYS A 272 -3.64 24.00 43.99
C LYS A 272 -2.96 23.96 42.60
N GLU A 273 -3.31 24.98 41.82
CA GLU A 273 -2.40 25.68 40.92
C GLU A 273 -1.03 25.96 41.57
N SER A 274 0.02 25.59 40.86
CA SER A 274 1.31 26.29 40.95
C SER A 274 1.95 26.32 39.57
N ASN A 275 1.75 27.44 38.88
CA ASN A 275 2.75 27.98 37.97
C ASN A 275 3.90 28.52 38.84
N PRO A 276 5.14 28.19 38.50
CA PRO A 276 6.06 29.27 38.19
C PRO A 276 6.95 28.98 36.98
N ASP A 277 6.86 29.90 36.03
CA ASP A 277 7.98 30.58 35.38
C ASP A 277 9.40 30.11 35.80
N SER A 278 10.14 29.54 34.85
CA SER A 278 11.60 29.45 34.92
C SER A 278 12.16 29.31 33.51
N THR A 279 12.43 30.49 32.94
CA THR A 279 13.53 30.72 32.00
C THR A 279 14.80 30.03 32.50
N ASN A 280 15.33 29.08 31.73
CA ASN A 280 16.76 28.78 31.75
C ASN A 280 17.20 28.39 30.35
N SER A 281 17.80 29.40 29.71
CA SER A 281 18.79 29.28 28.66
C SER A 281 19.94 28.39 29.16
N MET A 282 20.18 27.28 28.48
CA MET A 282 21.44 26.56 28.57
C MET A 282 21.95 26.36 27.14
N ASP A 283 22.94 27.19 26.81
CA ASP A 283 23.94 26.92 25.79
C ASP A 283 24.45 25.48 25.95
N SER A 284 24.24 24.66 24.93
CA SER A 284 24.89 23.36 24.83
C SER A 284 25.99 23.48 23.79
N ASP A 285 27.18 23.53 24.36
CA ASP A 285 28.51 23.56 23.78
C ASP A 285 28.71 22.47 22.71
N VAL A 286 29.12 22.88 21.52
CA VAL A 286 29.47 22.01 20.41
C VAL A 286 30.82 21.36 20.71
N THR A 287 30.77 20.09 21.12
CA THR A 287 31.99 19.27 21.24
C THR A 287 32.35 18.71 19.86
N LEU A 288 33.35 19.33 19.23
CA LEU A 288 34.00 18.86 18.00
C LEU A 288 34.82 17.59 18.30
N VAL A 289 34.26 16.40 18.05
CA VAL A 289 35.05 15.15 18.07
C VAL A 289 35.71 14.97 16.71
N GLN A 290 36.97 15.40 16.63
CA GLN A 290 37.86 15.15 15.50
C GLN A 290 38.34 13.69 15.55
N ALA A 291 37.67 12.80 14.82
CA ALA A 291 38.17 11.44 14.59
C ALA A 291 39.18 11.46 13.43
N ASN A 292 40.46 11.61 13.78
CA ASN A 292 41.56 11.16 12.93
C ASN A 292 41.62 9.63 13.00
N SER A 293 41.34 8.96 11.89
CA SER A 293 41.70 7.55 11.70
C SER A 293 42.35 7.37 10.33
N GLU A 294 43.63 7.73 10.26
CA GLU A 294 44.59 7.06 9.39
C GLU A 294 44.81 5.64 9.93
N GLY A 295 44.57 4.60 9.14
CA GLY A 295 44.87 3.24 9.61
C GLY A 295 44.34 2.10 8.75
N LYS A 296 45.10 1.78 7.69
CA LYS A 296 45.26 0.48 6.99
C LYS A 296 44.07 -0.15 6.22
N PRO A 297 44.31 -0.58 4.96
CA PRO A 297 43.50 -1.59 4.29
C PRO A 297 43.91 -2.99 4.79
N ASP A 298 42.97 -3.74 5.37
CA ASP A 298 43.15 -5.17 5.59
C ASP A 298 42.52 -5.98 4.46
N ASP A 299 43.38 -6.83 3.94
CA ASP A 299 43.22 -7.71 2.81
C ASP A 299 42.06 -8.68 2.93
N ALA A 300 41.56 -9.02 1.74
CA ALA A 300 40.85 -10.24 1.43
C ALA A 300 41.45 -11.47 2.15
N HIS A 301 40.60 -12.37 2.62
CA HIS A 301 40.71 -13.80 2.32
C HIS A 301 39.48 -14.60 2.79
N LEU A 302 38.84 -15.26 1.83
CA LEU A 302 38.75 -16.73 1.81
C LEU A 302 37.80 -17.41 2.81
N TRP A 303 36.49 -17.50 2.53
CA TRP A 303 35.67 -18.59 3.07
C TRP A 303 34.84 -19.28 1.97
N SER A 304 35.38 -20.44 1.55
CA SER A 304 34.79 -21.67 0.98
C SER A 304 33.33 -21.65 0.56
N GLN A 305 32.98 -21.91 -0.70
CA GLN A 305 32.89 -23.26 -1.31
C GLN A 305 32.40 -24.36 -0.36
N GLY A 306 31.09 -24.60 -0.37
CA GLY A 306 30.47 -25.84 0.12
C GLY A 306 29.59 -26.40 -0.98
N GLY A 307 30.10 -27.38 -1.71
CA GLY A 307 29.29 -28.29 -2.51
C GLY A 307 28.68 -29.38 -1.62
N HIS A 308 27.53 -29.89 -2.02
CA HIS A 308 27.04 -31.20 -1.61
C HIS A 308 26.36 -31.84 -2.83
N ASP A 309 26.65 -33.13 -2.97
CA ASP A 309 26.37 -34.05 -4.08
C ASP A 309 24.89 -34.18 -4.47
#